data_AF-I0K953-F1
#
_entry.id   AF-I0K953-F1
#
_cell.length_a   1.000
_cell.length_b   1.000
_cell.length_c   1.000
_cell.angle_alpha   90.00
_cell.angle_beta   90.00
_cell.angle_gamma   90.00
#
_symmetry.space_group_name_H-M   'P 1'
#
loop_
_entity.id
_entity.type
_entity.pdbx_description
1 polymer ?
#
loop_
_entity_poly.entity_id
_entity_poly.type
_entity_poly.pdbx_seq_one_letter_code
_entity_poly.pdbx_strand_id
1 'polypeptide(L)'
;MKTPICLLLCLFALTTAALAQTAPTAPMATSATSESLRDYAGTYTFASGSPISTYTITVKDGDLYGDAGMGTYKLLKQEATDQYKSTSSYGSLITFTRDTTTKQITGLSLAAQGQQLSAKKDN
;
A
#
# COMPACT_ATOMS: atom_id res chain seq x y z
N MET A 1 75.32 47.70 -11.24
CA MET A 1 75.77 46.57 -10.37
C MET A 1 74.55 46.16 -9.55
N LYS A 2 73.92 45.02 -9.86
CA LYS A 2 74.23 43.64 -9.41
C LYS A 2 73.26 43.23 -8.28
N THR A 3 72.33 42.35 -8.65
CA THR A 3 71.67 41.26 -7.88
C THR A 3 72.64 40.50 -6.94
N PRO A 4 72.20 39.47 -6.16
CA PRO A 4 70.86 38.96 -5.79
C PRO A 4 70.73 38.61 -4.28
N ILE A 5 69.58 38.11 -3.81
CA ILE A 5 69.54 36.86 -3.01
C ILE A 5 68.10 36.31 -2.96
N CYS A 6 68.06 34.99 -3.11
CA CYS A 6 66.95 34.11 -3.41
C CYS A 6 66.96 33.01 -2.34
N LEU A 7 65.85 32.73 -1.66
CA LEU A 7 65.57 31.44 -0.98
C LEU A 7 64.09 31.41 -0.54
N LEU A 8 63.12 30.82 -1.25
CA LEU A 8 62.80 29.39 -1.48
C LEU A 8 61.84 28.81 -0.41
N LEU A 9 60.82 28.07 -0.89
CA LEU A 9 59.91 27.09 -0.24
C LEU A 9 58.72 27.67 0.56
N CYS A 10 57.45 27.23 0.40
CA CYS A 10 56.89 25.94 -0.03
C CYS A 10 55.59 26.12 -0.83
N LEU A 11 55.43 25.29 -1.86
CA LEU A 11 54.16 24.99 -2.51
C LEU A 11 53.23 24.27 -1.53
N PHE A 12 51.97 24.72 -1.44
CA PHE A 12 50.85 23.81 -1.22
C PHE A 12 49.79 24.07 -2.27
N ALA A 13 49.62 23.06 -3.12
CA ALA A 13 48.48 22.88 -4.00
C ALA A 13 47.19 22.77 -3.18
N LEU A 14 46.03 22.99 -3.81
CA LEU A 14 44.96 21.99 -3.95
C LEU A 14 43.70 22.66 -4.53
N THR A 15 43.56 22.49 -5.84
CA THR A 15 42.32 22.12 -6.56
C THR A 15 40.99 22.59 -5.98
N THR A 16 40.38 23.57 -6.63
CA THR A 16 38.95 23.86 -6.56
C THR A 16 38.14 22.66 -7.08
N ALA A 17 37.40 21.99 -6.20
CA ALA A 17 36.42 20.98 -6.59
C ALA A 17 35.23 21.67 -7.30
N ALA A 18 34.97 21.27 -8.54
CA ALA A 18 33.76 21.64 -9.26
C ALA A 18 32.55 20.94 -8.61
N LEU A 19 31.57 21.70 -8.15
CA LEU A 19 30.28 21.16 -7.72
C LEU A 19 29.48 20.76 -8.96
N ALA A 20 29.45 19.46 -9.25
CA ALA A 20 28.47 18.88 -10.16
C ALA A 20 27.09 18.95 -9.50
N GLN A 21 26.16 19.68 -10.11
CA GLN A 21 24.75 19.69 -9.72
C GLN A 21 24.12 18.37 -10.14
N THR A 22 23.97 17.43 -9.21
CA THR A 22 23.02 16.32 -9.37
C THR A 22 21.63 16.85 -9.07
N ALA A 23 20.83 17.04 -10.11
CA ALA A 23 19.41 17.29 -9.99
C ALA A 23 18.76 16.18 -9.16
N PRO A 24 17.86 16.50 -8.21
CA PRO A 24 17.08 15.48 -7.53
C PRO A 24 16.12 14.87 -8.55
N THR A 25 16.41 13.66 -9.00
CA THR A 25 15.40 12.76 -9.57
C THR A 25 14.32 12.58 -8.52
N ALA A 26 13.19 13.25 -8.72
CA ALA A 26 11.98 12.98 -7.96
C ALA A 26 11.67 11.48 -8.04
N PRO A 27 11.33 10.81 -6.93
CA PRO A 27 10.85 9.44 -7.00
C PRO A 27 9.59 9.43 -7.86
N MET A 28 9.62 8.71 -8.98
CA MET A 28 8.41 8.28 -9.67
C MET A 28 7.56 7.54 -8.66
N ALA A 29 6.42 8.13 -8.27
CA ALA A 29 5.39 7.45 -7.52
C ALA A 29 4.89 6.28 -8.39
N THR A 30 5.33 5.08 -8.04
CA THR A 30 4.88 3.80 -8.56
C THR A 30 3.34 3.77 -8.61
N SER A 31 2.77 3.71 -9.81
CA SER A 31 1.34 3.48 -10.03
C SER A 31 0.92 2.03 -9.73
N ALA A 32 1.81 1.17 -9.22
CA ALA A 32 1.52 -0.24 -8.92
C ALA A 32 0.65 -0.44 -7.66
N THR A 33 0.47 0.56 -6.81
CA THR A 33 -0.42 0.45 -5.64
C THR A 33 -1.90 0.39 -6.03
N SER A 34 -2.30 1.10 -7.09
CA SER A 34 -3.69 1.09 -7.59
C SER A 34 -4.07 -0.28 -8.14
N GLU A 35 -3.26 -0.81 -9.06
CA GLU A 35 -3.48 -2.12 -9.70
C GLU A 35 -3.59 -3.24 -8.66
N SER A 36 -2.78 -3.22 -7.59
CA SER A 36 -2.86 -4.20 -6.50
C SER A 36 -4.14 -4.09 -5.66
N LEU A 37 -4.69 -2.88 -5.47
CA LEU A 37 -5.92 -2.72 -4.69
C LEU A 37 -7.18 -3.11 -5.48
N ARG A 38 -7.13 -3.03 -6.81
CA ARG A 38 -8.23 -3.45 -7.69
C ARG A 38 -8.50 -4.95 -7.61
N ASP A 39 -7.50 -5.78 -7.29
CA ASP A 39 -7.67 -7.22 -7.05
C ASP A 39 -8.74 -7.52 -5.99
N TYR A 40 -8.85 -6.68 -4.95
CA TYR A 40 -9.81 -6.86 -3.86
C TYR A 40 -11.19 -6.33 -4.20
N ALA A 41 -11.32 -5.43 -5.19
CA ALA A 41 -12.60 -4.82 -5.53
C ALA A 41 -13.57 -5.85 -6.12
N GLY A 42 -14.85 -5.73 -5.77
CA GLY A 42 -15.91 -6.63 -6.20
C GLY A 42 -16.94 -6.89 -5.11
N THR A 43 -17.96 -7.66 -5.46
CA THR A 43 -18.98 -8.14 -4.53
C THR A 43 -18.59 -9.51 -4.00
N TYR A 44 -18.83 -9.74 -2.72
CA TYR A 44 -18.57 -10.99 -2.05
C TYR A 44 -19.86 -11.50 -1.44
N THR A 45 -20.30 -12.68 -1.85
CA THR A 45 -21.56 -13.28 -1.40
C THR A 45 -21.31 -14.29 -0.29
N PHE A 46 -22.03 -14.14 0.82
CA PHE A 46 -22.01 -15.09 1.95
C PHE A 46 -22.93 -16.28 1.69
N ALA A 47 -22.71 -17.37 2.41
CA ALA A 47 -23.59 -18.53 2.35
C ALA A 47 -25.02 -18.20 2.82
N SER A 48 -26.02 -18.85 2.22
CA SER A 48 -27.42 -18.72 2.63
C SER A 48 -27.60 -18.94 4.14
N GLY A 49 -28.41 -18.09 4.77
CA GLY A 49 -28.62 -18.09 6.22
C GLY A 49 -27.60 -17.27 7.02
N SER A 50 -26.60 -16.68 6.37
CA SER A 50 -25.71 -15.70 7.01
C SER A 50 -26.49 -14.44 7.43
N PRO A 51 -26.07 -13.76 8.52
CA PRO A 51 -26.74 -12.54 9.00
C PRO A 51 -26.59 -11.35 8.04
N ILE A 52 -25.65 -11.42 7.09
CA ILE A 52 -25.47 -10.49 5.98
C ILE A 52 -25.39 -11.28 4.68
N SER A 53 -25.92 -10.73 3.59
CA SER A 53 -25.96 -11.42 2.29
C SER A 53 -24.71 -11.16 1.45
N THR A 54 -24.25 -9.91 1.40
CA THR A 54 -23.12 -9.50 0.58
C THR A 54 -22.19 -8.55 1.31
N TYR A 55 -20.94 -8.48 0.86
CA TYR A 55 -19.97 -7.46 1.21
C TYR A 55 -19.41 -6.87 -0.09
N THR A 56 -19.57 -5.57 -0.31
CA THR A 56 -19.04 -4.90 -1.50
C THR A 56 -17.75 -4.20 -1.15
N ILE A 57 -16.68 -4.51 -1.89
CA ILE A 57 -15.39 -3.82 -1.81
C ILE A 57 -15.27 -2.85 -2.99
N THR A 58 -15.04 -1.59 -2.68
CA THR A 58 -14.68 -0.57 -3.65
C THR A 58 -13.31 -0.01 -3.31
N VAL A 59 -12.61 0.56 -4.30
CA VAL A 59 -11.46 1.42 -4.01
C VAL A 59 -11.73 2.82 -4.55
N LYS A 60 -11.47 3.79 -3.69
CA LYS A 60 -11.70 5.22 -3.88
C LYS A 60 -10.51 5.95 -3.27
N ASP A 61 -9.98 6.92 -3.99
CA ASP A 61 -8.86 7.77 -3.53
C ASP A 61 -7.63 6.98 -3.04
N GLY A 62 -7.39 5.79 -3.61
CA GLY A 62 -6.28 4.91 -3.23
C GLY A 62 -6.52 4.06 -1.97
N ASP A 63 -7.72 4.07 -1.41
CA ASP A 63 -8.11 3.29 -0.24
C ASP A 63 -9.22 2.29 -0.55
N LEU A 64 -9.27 1.18 0.21
CA LEU A 64 -10.39 0.25 0.18
C LEU A 64 -11.53 0.73 1.07
N TYR A 65 -12.75 0.49 0.59
CA TYR A 65 -13.98 0.70 1.33
C TYR A 65 -14.86 -0.54 1.24
N GLY A 66 -15.46 -0.92 2.37
CA GLY A 66 -16.36 -2.06 2.48
C GLY A 66 -17.77 -1.65 2.86
N ASP A 67 -18.77 -2.32 2.27
CA ASP A 67 -20.20 -2.11 2.58
C ASP A 67 -20.93 -3.46 2.70
N ALA A 68 -21.60 -3.66 3.84
CA ALA A 68 -22.41 -4.85 4.13
C ALA A 68 -23.93 -4.58 4.02
N GLY A 69 -24.34 -3.51 3.34
CA GLY A 69 -25.72 -3.00 3.28
C GLY A 69 -26.06 -2.02 4.39
N MET A 70 -25.07 -1.54 5.15
CA MET A 70 -25.25 -0.64 6.31
C MET A 70 -24.47 0.67 6.16
N GLY A 71 -23.82 0.88 5.00
CA GLY A 71 -23.00 2.04 4.72
C GLY A 71 -21.58 1.64 4.32
N THR A 72 -20.90 2.59 3.72
CA THR A 72 -19.57 2.40 3.16
C THR A 72 -18.51 2.90 4.14
N TYR A 73 -17.62 2.01 4.57
CA TYR A 73 -16.61 2.30 5.58
C TYR A 73 -15.20 2.04 5.05
N LYS A 74 -14.25 2.94 5.38
CA LYS A 74 -12.84 2.77 5.00
C LYS A 74 -12.28 1.50 5.67
N LEU A 75 -11.46 0.76 4.93
CA LEU A 75 -10.77 -0.43 5.38
C LEU A 75 -9.29 -0.11 5.59
N LEU A 76 -8.85 -0.18 6.84
CA LEU A 76 -7.47 0.12 7.23
C LEU A 76 -6.60 -1.12 7.02
N LYS A 77 -5.53 -0.99 6.23
CA LYS A 77 -4.57 -2.07 6.02
C LYS A 77 -3.97 -2.51 7.37
N GLN A 78 -3.91 -3.82 7.59
CA GLN A 78 -3.26 -4.42 8.77
C GLN A 78 -1.88 -4.96 8.41
N GLU A 79 -1.07 -5.29 9.42
CA GLU A 79 0.28 -5.85 9.24
C GLU A 79 0.25 -7.19 8.48
N ALA A 80 -0.76 -8.02 8.75
CA ALA A 80 -0.94 -9.27 8.04
C ALA A 80 -1.29 -9.04 6.56
N THR A 81 -0.71 -9.86 5.68
CA THR A 81 -1.00 -9.87 4.25
C THR A 81 -2.50 -10.08 4.03
N ASP A 82 -3.05 -9.36 3.05
CA ASP A 82 -4.46 -9.47 2.67
C ASP A 82 -5.47 -9.26 3.82
N GLN A 83 -5.04 -8.62 4.91
CA GLN A 83 -5.89 -8.29 6.05
C GLN A 83 -6.14 -6.78 6.17
N TYR A 84 -7.38 -6.44 6.48
CA TYR A 84 -7.87 -5.08 6.65
C TYR A 84 -8.89 -5.00 7.80
N LYS A 85 -8.97 -3.86 8.47
CA LYS A 85 -9.96 -3.61 9.53
C LYS A 85 -10.94 -2.53 9.10
N SER A 86 -12.24 -2.80 9.21
CA SER A 86 -13.29 -1.83 8.93
C SER A 86 -13.33 -0.73 9.99
N THR A 87 -13.58 0.50 9.56
CA THR A 87 -13.84 1.67 10.43
C THR A 87 -15.30 1.77 10.90
N SER A 88 -16.15 0.80 10.54
CA SER A 88 -17.51 0.70 11.11
C SER A 88 -17.48 0.47 12.62
N SER A 89 -18.63 0.67 13.27
CA SER A 89 -18.80 0.41 14.71
C SER A 89 -18.53 -1.04 15.11
N TYR A 90 -18.68 -1.99 14.17
CA TYR A 90 -18.36 -3.40 14.40
C TYR A 90 -16.85 -3.68 14.39
N GLY A 91 -16.04 -2.78 13.84
CA GLY A 91 -14.59 -2.91 13.79
C GLY A 91 -14.11 -4.20 13.11
N SER A 92 -14.89 -4.72 12.16
CA SER A 92 -14.70 -6.06 11.59
C SER A 92 -13.30 -6.25 11.02
N LEU A 93 -12.73 -7.43 11.20
CA LEU A 93 -11.48 -7.85 10.57
C LEU A 93 -11.79 -8.63 9.30
N ILE A 94 -11.35 -8.12 8.16
CA ILE A 94 -11.50 -8.73 6.83
C ILE A 94 -10.18 -9.37 6.46
N THR A 95 -10.19 -10.66 6.15
CA THR A 95 -9.03 -11.39 5.61
C THR A 95 -9.40 -11.96 4.25
N PHE A 96 -8.77 -11.47 3.19
CA PHE A 96 -9.03 -11.97 1.84
C PHE A 96 -8.34 -13.32 1.63
N THR A 97 -9.00 -14.18 0.85
CA THR A 97 -8.46 -15.48 0.43
C THR A 97 -8.03 -15.39 -1.02
N ARG A 98 -6.80 -15.85 -1.29
CA ARG A 98 -6.28 -16.00 -2.65
C ARG A 98 -6.33 -17.46 -3.07
N ASP A 99 -6.63 -17.68 -4.34
CA ASP A 99 -6.37 -18.96 -4.99
C ASP A 99 -4.86 -19.25 -4.97
N THR A 100 -4.49 -20.49 -4.64
CA THR A 100 -3.08 -20.84 -4.41
C THR A 100 -2.29 -20.93 -5.71
N THR A 101 -2.95 -21.22 -6.82
CA THR A 101 -2.35 -21.38 -8.15
C THR A 101 -2.27 -20.04 -8.88
N THR A 102 -3.40 -19.36 -9.03
CA THR A 102 -3.54 -18.13 -9.82
C THR A 102 -3.22 -16.86 -9.03
N LYS A 103 -3.15 -16.94 -7.70
CA LYS A 103 -2.95 -15.81 -6.78
C LYS A 103 -4.07 -14.75 -6.80
N GLN A 104 -5.17 -15.02 -7.51
CA GLN A 104 -6.33 -14.13 -7.57
C GLN A 104 -7.14 -14.19 -6.27
N ILE A 105 -7.78 -13.07 -5.92
CA ILE A 105 -8.70 -13.02 -4.77
C ILE A 105 -9.99 -13.77 -5.11
N THR A 106 -10.34 -14.78 -4.32
CA THR A 106 -11.51 -15.64 -4.55
C THR A 106 -12.56 -15.53 -3.44
N GLY A 107 -12.25 -14.84 -2.36
CA GLY A 107 -13.17 -14.69 -1.24
C GLY A 107 -12.61 -13.87 -0.11
N LEU A 108 -13.36 -13.80 0.98
CA LEU A 108 -12.94 -13.19 2.24
C LEU A 108 -13.56 -13.90 3.44
N SER A 109 -12.88 -13.77 4.57
CA SER A 109 -13.44 -14.01 5.90
C SER A 109 -13.68 -12.66 6.58
N LEU A 110 -14.80 -12.51 7.26
CA LEU A 110 -15.17 -11.34 8.05
C LEU A 110 -15.41 -11.78 9.49
N ALA A 111 -14.55 -11.32 10.40
CA ALA A 111 -14.67 -11.57 11.83
C ALA A 111 -15.18 -10.32 12.55
N ALA A 112 -16.29 -10.44 13.28
CA ALA A 112 -16.88 -9.36 14.07
C ALA A 112 -17.72 -9.94 15.22
N GLN A 113 -17.69 -9.29 16.39
CA GLN A 113 -18.53 -9.65 17.55
C GLN A 113 -18.41 -11.15 17.95
N GLY A 114 -17.23 -11.74 17.83
CA GLY A 114 -17.00 -13.16 18.14
C GLY A 114 -17.44 -14.15 17.07
N GLN A 115 -18.05 -13.68 15.98
CA GLN A 115 -18.47 -14.49 14.85
C GLN A 115 -17.48 -14.36 13.69
N GLN A 116 -17.37 -15.42 12.89
CA GLN A 116 -16.61 -15.42 11.64
C GLN A 116 -17.51 -15.88 10.51
N LEU A 117 -17.58 -15.09 9.45
CA LEU A 117 -18.39 -15.33 8.25
C LEU A 117 -17.47 -15.45 7.04
N SER A 118 -17.76 -16.38 6.13
CA SER A 118 -16.99 -16.55 4.90
C SER A 118 -17.85 -16.19 3.68
N ALA A 119 -17.26 -15.42 2.77
CA ALA A 119 -17.88 -15.03 1.51
C ALA A 119 -16.97 -15.40 0.32
N LYS A 120 -17.59 -15.71 -0.81
CA LYS A 120 -16.90 -15.92 -2.09
C LYS A 120 -17.01 -14.66 -2.92
N LYS A 121 -15.94 -14.33 -3.65
CA LYS A 121 -15.98 -13.26 -4.63
C LYS A 121 -16.90 -13.69 -5.77
N ASP A 122 -17.81 -12.80 -6.15
CA ASP A 122 -18.66 -13.03 -7.31
C ASP A 122 -17.80 -12.97 -8.57
N ASN A 123 -18.17 -13.79 -9.57
CA ASN A 123 -17.40 -14.03 -10.78
C ASN A 123 -17.72 -13.01 -11.88
#